data_AF-A2FJ21-F1
#
_entry.id   AF-A2FJ21-F1
#
_cell.length_a   1.000
_cell.length_b   1.000
_cell.length_c   1.000
_cell.angle_alpha   90.00
_cell.angle_beta   90.00
_cell.angle_gamma   90.00
#
_symmetry.space_group_name_H-M   'P 1'
#
loop_
_entity.id
_entity.type
_entity.pdbx_description
1 polymer ?
#
loop_
_entity_poly.entity_id
_entity_poly.type
_entity_poly.pdbx_seq_one_letter_code
_entity_poly.pdbx_strand_id
1 'polypeptide(L)'
;MPNREFPWKVNTYGCFEEPEEEEEIDEIEDDSMVVILPEEIADHIIERTLNPHPFANYIYDKYVHAQSEGLKICIMNFILKLYCSEERRRDPSNKRFMEKLSVLRQAVALIFWSHLMCDEQRGSYISDYPDKKKVYHWAGMLDVLARDYASTHQESREVVHELCMARNRLRDEVTQGIYPDLEFPIPSVEEFKNYMNIQVC
;
A
#
# COMPACT_ATOMS: atom_id res chain seq x y z
N MET A 1 -40.16 12.03 12.33
CA MET A 1 -40.03 12.49 10.93
C MET A 1 -38.87 11.73 10.30
N PRO A 2 -38.95 11.36 9.00
CA PRO A 2 -39.31 10.01 8.59
C PRO A 2 -38.19 9.19 7.94
N ASN A 3 -38.49 7.89 7.80
CA ASN A 3 -37.90 6.85 6.95
C ASN A 3 -37.24 7.34 5.66
N ARG A 4 -36.19 6.61 5.27
CA ARG A 4 -36.16 5.93 3.96
C ARG A 4 -35.26 4.69 4.02
N GLU A 5 -35.90 3.53 4.13
CA GLU A 5 -35.39 2.28 3.59
C GLU A 5 -34.99 2.51 2.13
N PHE A 6 -33.90 1.87 1.70
CA PHE A 6 -33.66 1.62 0.28
C PHE A 6 -33.82 0.12 0.01
N PRO A 7 -34.87 -0.29 -0.74
CA PRO A 7 -34.94 -1.60 -1.40
C PRO A 7 -33.94 -1.56 -2.58
N TRP A 8 -33.35 -2.66 -3.03
CA TRP A 8 -33.98 -3.67 -3.89
C TRP A 8 -33.11 -4.94 -3.92
N LYS A 9 -33.76 -6.10 -3.81
CA LYS A 9 -33.29 -7.35 -4.40
C LYS A 9 -33.37 -7.23 -5.92
N VAL A 10 -32.36 -7.71 -6.64
CA VAL A 10 -32.47 -7.99 -8.08
C VAL A 10 -32.19 -9.48 -8.32
N ASN A 11 -33.06 -10.03 -9.15
CA ASN A 11 -33.34 -11.43 -9.43
C ASN A 11 -32.33 -12.00 -10.44
N THR A 12 -31.70 -13.13 -10.12
CA THR A 12 -30.84 -13.89 -11.03
C THR A 12 -31.63 -15.06 -11.61
N TYR A 13 -32.43 -14.86 -12.66
CA TYR A 13 -32.92 -15.99 -13.46
C TYR A 13 -33.27 -15.58 -14.89
N GLY A 14 -32.42 -16.02 -15.82
CA GLY A 14 -32.75 -16.46 -17.17
C GLY A 14 -33.06 -15.40 -18.21
N CYS A 15 -32.13 -15.20 -19.16
CA CYS A 15 -32.43 -14.91 -20.56
C CYS A 15 -31.20 -15.18 -21.44
N PHE A 16 -31.27 -16.29 -22.19
CA PHE A 16 -30.69 -16.57 -23.51
C PHE A 16 -29.16 -16.68 -23.68
N GLU A 17 -28.74 -17.91 -24.02
CA GLU A 17 -27.59 -18.20 -24.87
C GLU A 17 -27.83 -17.61 -26.27
N GLU A 18 -26.84 -16.94 -26.84
CA GLU A 18 -26.31 -17.13 -28.20
C GLU A 18 -24.80 -16.80 -28.15
N PRO A 19 -23.93 -17.56 -28.84
CA PRO A 19 -22.49 -17.37 -28.79
C PRO A 19 -22.08 -16.33 -29.82
N GLU A 20 -21.53 -15.19 -29.39
CA GLU A 20 -20.93 -14.24 -30.31
C GLU A 20 -19.50 -13.96 -29.88
N GLU A 21 -18.61 -14.47 -30.73
CA GLU A 21 -17.21 -14.12 -30.98
C GLU A 21 -16.37 -13.76 -29.74
N GLU A 22 -15.44 -14.66 -29.41
CA GLU A 22 -14.23 -14.30 -28.67
C GLU A 22 -13.54 -13.19 -29.46
N GLU A 23 -13.89 -11.92 -29.17
CA GLU A 23 -12.94 -10.83 -29.34
C GLU A 23 -11.71 -11.27 -28.56
N GLU A 24 -10.61 -11.53 -29.28
CA GLU A 24 -9.28 -11.45 -28.68
C GLU A 24 -9.24 -10.09 -28.00
N ILE A 25 -9.52 -10.08 -26.70
CA ILE A 25 -9.16 -8.98 -25.82
C ILE A 25 -7.65 -8.96 -25.97
N ASP A 26 -7.13 -8.04 -26.78
CA ASP A 26 -5.73 -7.66 -26.75
C ASP A 26 -5.37 -7.62 -25.27
N GLU A 27 -4.49 -8.53 -24.83
CA GLU A 27 -3.90 -8.47 -23.50
C GLU A 27 -3.33 -7.06 -23.43
N ILE A 28 -4.06 -6.15 -22.77
CA ILE A 28 -3.49 -4.90 -22.32
C ILE A 28 -2.37 -5.41 -21.43
N GLU A 29 -1.13 -5.38 -21.93
CA GLU A 29 0.05 -5.58 -21.12
C GLU A 29 -0.17 -4.66 -19.94
N ASP A 30 -0.56 -5.26 -18.81
CA ASP A 30 -0.93 -4.52 -17.62
C ASP A 30 0.39 -3.98 -17.14
N ASP A 31 0.72 -2.78 -17.63
CA ASP A 31 1.90 -1.99 -17.33
C ASP A 31 1.91 -1.63 -15.83
N SER A 32 1.21 -2.32 -14.95
CA SER A 32 1.26 -2.12 -13.51
C SER A 32 2.49 -2.80 -12.90
N MET A 33 3.00 -2.17 -11.85
CA MET A 33 3.92 -2.83 -10.92
C MET A 33 3.10 -3.81 -10.09
N VAL A 34 3.48 -5.09 -10.14
CA VAL A 34 2.84 -6.16 -9.38
C VAL A 34 3.80 -6.77 -8.35
N VAL A 35 3.32 -6.92 -7.12
CA VAL A 35 4.02 -7.66 -6.04
C VAL A 35 3.09 -8.73 -5.50
N ILE A 36 3.40 -9.98 -5.79
CA ILE A 36 2.72 -11.13 -5.18
C ILE A 36 3.10 -11.18 -3.69
N LEU A 37 2.10 -11.36 -2.83
CA LEU A 37 2.28 -11.44 -1.39
C LEU A 37 1.94 -12.85 -0.90
N PRO A 38 2.68 -13.38 0.09
CA PRO A 38 2.25 -14.56 0.83
C PRO A 38 0.89 -14.30 1.48
N GLU A 39 0.02 -15.32 1.52
CA GLU A 39 -1.32 -15.21 2.11
C GLU A 39 -1.28 -14.70 3.56
N GLU A 40 -0.33 -15.20 4.35
CA GLU A 40 -0.10 -14.76 5.73
C GLU A 40 0.22 -13.26 5.86
N ILE A 41 0.85 -12.67 4.83
CA ILE A 41 1.11 -11.23 4.80
C ILE A 41 -0.15 -10.45 4.45
N ALA A 42 -0.97 -10.96 3.54
CA ALA A 42 -2.26 -10.37 3.23
C ALA A 42 -3.17 -10.35 4.48
N ASP A 43 -3.22 -11.45 5.22
CA ASP A 43 -3.94 -11.54 6.49
C ASP A 43 -3.38 -10.57 7.52
N HIS A 44 -2.05 -10.51 7.69
CA HIS A 44 -1.42 -9.55 8.60
C HIS A 44 -1.76 -8.10 8.22
N ILE A 45 -1.78 -7.75 6.93
CA ILE A 45 -2.20 -6.42 6.47
C ILE A 45 -3.64 -6.14 6.92
N ILE A 46 -4.57 -7.08 6.67
CA ILE A 46 -5.98 -6.95 7.03
C ILE A 46 -6.13 -6.77 8.54
N GLU A 47 -5.49 -7.60 9.35
CA GLU A 47 -5.51 -7.49 10.82
C GLU A 47 -5.05 -6.12 11.30
N ARG A 48 -3.97 -5.58 10.71
CA ARG A 48 -3.44 -4.28 11.08
C ARG A 48 -4.39 -3.14 10.70
N THR A 49 -5.22 -3.30 9.68
CA THR A 49 -6.20 -2.28 9.30
C THR A 49 -7.41 -2.19 10.24
N LEU A 50 -7.62 -3.20 11.10
CA LEU A 50 -8.71 -3.18 12.06
C LEU A 50 -8.49 -2.09 13.11
N ASN A 51 -9.49 -1.24 13.32
CA ASN A 51 -9.49 -0.15 14.30
C ASN A 51 -8.26 0.78 14.16
N PRO A 52 -8.15 1.53 13.04
CA PRO A 52 -6.97 2.33 12.77
C PRO A 52 -6.79 3.44 13.80
N HIS A 53 -5.57 3.61 14.29
CA HIS A 53 -5.20 4.72 15.16
C HIS A 53 -5.47 6.05 14.42
N PRO A 54 -5.97 7.11 15.08
CA PRO A 54 -6.36 8.36 14.41
C PRO A 54 -5.26 8.97 13.54
N PHE A 55 -4.01 8.93 13.99
CA PHE A 55 -2.88 9.41 13.18
C PHE A 55 -2.56 8.49 11.98
N ALA A 56 -2.78 7.19 12.10
CA ALA A 56 -2.58 6.28 10.99
C ALA A 56 -3.66 6.48 9.92
N ASN A 57 -4.92 6.59 10.36
CA ASN A 57 -6.04 6.92 9.49
C ASN A 57 -5.85 8.28 8.82
N TYR A 58 -5.34 9.28 9.55
CA TYR A 58 -5.02 10.59 8.98
C TYR A 58 -4.04 10.51 7.79
N ILE A 59 -2.95 9.75 7.92
CA ILE A 59 -1.99 9.57 6.83
C ILE A 59 -2.63 8.82 5.66
N TYR A 60 -3.40 7.77 5.95
CA TYR A 60 -4.13 7.01 4.95
C TYR A 60 -5.16 7.85 4.18
N ASP A 61 -5.96 8.65 4.88
CA ASP A 61 -6.94 9.56 4.28
C ASP A 61 -6.24 10.55 3.34
N LYS A 62 -5.10 11.10 3.76
CA LYS A 62 -4.26 11.96 2.90
C LYS A 62 -3.73 11.20 1.68
N TYR A 63 -3.39 9.93 1.81
CA TYR A 63 -2.92 9.12 0.69
C TYR A 63 -4.02 8.87 -0.35
N VAL A 64 -5.19 8.40 0.10
CA VAL A 64 -6.31 8.04 -0.79
C VAL A 64 -6.91 9.27 -1.47
N HIS A 65 -6.97 10.41 -0.79
CA HIS A 65 -7.49 11.66 -1.34
C HIS A 65 -6.41 12.56 -1.97
N ALA A 66 -5.22 12.02 -2.23
CA ALA A 66 -4.18 12.74 -2.95
C ALA A 66 -4.62 13.00 -4.39
N GLN A 67 -4.61 14.28 -4.81
CA GLN A 67 -5.05 14.70 -6.14
C GLN A 67 -4.02 14.42 -7.24
N SER A 68 -2.82 13.96 -6.88
CA SER A 68 -1.76 13.63 -7.83
C SER A 68 -0.89 12.49 -7.32
N GLU A 69 -0.27 11.78 -8.26
CA GLU A 69 0.71 10.74 -7.95
C GLU A 69 1.95 11.31 -7.26
N GLY A 70 2.35 12.54 -7.59
CA GLY A 70 3.41 13.26 -6.88
C GLY A 70 3.09 13.47 -5.39
N LEU A 71 1.84 13.76 -5.03
CA LEU A 71 1.41 13.83 -3.63
C LEU A 71 1.48 12.46 -2.94
N LYS A 72 1.00 11.38 -3.59
CA LYS A 72 1.10 10.02 -3.04
C LYS A 72 2.54 9.62 -2.76
N ILE A 73 3.45 9.89 -3.70
CA ILE A 73 4.90 9.66 -3.54
C ILE A 73 5.44 10.45 -2.34
N CYS A 74 5.08 11.73 -2.20
CA CYS A 74 5.50 12.54 -1.05
C CYS A 74 4.97 11.99 0.30
N ILE A 75 3.74 11.48 0.33
CA ILE A 75 3.16 10.86 1.54
C ILE A 75 3.89 9.57 1.88
N MET A 76 4.15 8.70 0.90
CA MET A 76 4.95 7.47 1.09
C MET A 76 6.37 7.81 1.60
N ASN A 77 7.02 8.82 1.02
CA ASN A 77 8.34 9.27 1.49
C ASN A 77 8.28 9.81 2.93
N PHE A 78 7.24 10.58 3.26
CA PHE A 78 7.04 11.17 4.57
C PHE A 78 6.91 10.09 5.65
N ILE A 79 6.03 9.11 5.44
CA ILE A 79 5.86 8.01 6.40
C ILE A 79 7.12 7.16 6.54
N LEU A 80 7.83 6.86 5.44
CA LEU A 80 9.09 6.12 5.48
C LEU A 80 10.18 6.86 6.25
N LYS A 81 10.31 8.18 6.05
CA LYS A 81 11.26 9.02 6.79
C LYS A 81 10.93 9.07 8.28
N LEU A 82 9.66 9.23 8.63
CA LEU A 82 9.22 9.18 10.03
C LEU A 82 9.54 7.82 10.65
N TYR A 83 9.19 6.73 9.96
CA TYR A 83 9.47 5.37 10.42
C TYR A 83 10.96 5.14 10.64
N CYS A 84 11.81 5.48 9.67
CA CYS A 84 13.26 5.32 9.77
C CYS A 84 13.86 6.16 10.91
N SER A 85 13.35 7.36 11.14
CA SER A 85 13.78 8.22 12.25
C SER A 85 13.47 7.59 13.61
N GLU A 86 12.27 7.04 13.78
CA GLU A 86 11.87 6.40 15.03
C GLU A 86 12.52 5.02 15.21
N GLU A 87 12.69 4.23 14.15
CA GLU A 87 13.32 2.89 14.21
C GLU A 87 14.81 2.99 14.60
N ARG A 88 15.53 4.05 14.17
CA ARG A 88 16.90 4.32 14.64
C ARG A 88 17.01 4.58 16.13
N ARG A 89 15.91 4.98 16.78
CA ARG A 89 15.81 5.23 18.22
C ARG A 89 15.11 4.10 18.95
N ARG A 90 14.93 2.94 18.29
CA ARG A 90 14.18 1.81 18.84
C ARG A 90 14.77 1.37 20.16
N ASP A 91 13.91 1.42 21.17
CA ASP A 91 14.16 0.90 22.51
C ASP A 91 12.95 0.05 22.89
N PRO A 92 13.07 -1.29 22.90
CA PRO A 92 11.97 -2.19 23.25
C PRO A 92 11.39 -1.95 24.65
N SER A 93 12.16 -1.35 25.56
CA SER A 93 11.70 -1.02 26.91
C SER A 93 10.83 0.25 26.95
N ASN A 94 10.94 1.10 25.93
CA ASN A 94 10.19 2.35 25.85
C ASN A 94 8.86 2.16 25.12
N LYS A 95 7.82 1.88 25.91
CA LYS A 95 6.44 1.65 25.40
C LYS A 95 5.94 2.78 24.49
N ARG A 96 6.25 4.04 24.81
CA ARG A 96 5.80 5.20 24.01
C ARG A 96 6.45 5.23 22.63
N PHE A 97 7.73 4.88 22.51
CA PHE A 97 8.38 4.77 21.21
C PHE A 97 7.86 3.58 20.41
N MET A 98 7.65 2.44 21.07
CA MET A 98 7.08 1.26 20.41
C MET A 98 5.65 1.51 19.91
N GLU A 99 4.84 2.27 20.65
CA GLU A 99 3.52 2.70 20.22
C GLU A 99 3.59 3.56 18.95
N LYS A 100 4.48 4.55 18.89
CA LYS A 100 4.68 5.35 17.67
C LYS A 100 5.06 4.49 16.46
N LEU A 101 5.99 3.54 16.65
CA LEU A 101 6.36 2.61 15.57
C LEU A 101 5.17 1.76 15.14
N SER A 102 4.36 1.27 16.07
CA SER A 102 3.13 0.53 15.76
C SER A 102 2.15 1.36 14.94
N VAL A 103 1.94 2.63 15.28
CA VAL A 103 1.07 3.55 14.53
C VAL A 103 1.60 3.79 13.12
N LEU A 104 2.90 3.99 12.95
CA LEU A 104 3.50 4.19 11.63
C LEU A 104 3.39 2.92 10.76
N ARG A 105 3.60 1.74 11.34
CA ARG A 105 3.41 0.47 10.64
C ARG A 105 1.95 0.23 10.26
N GLN A 106 1.00 0.62 11.11
CA GLN A 106 -0.43 0.56 10.80
C GLN A 106 -0.79 1.47 9.63
N ALA A 107 -0.23 2.68 9.56
CA ALA A 107 -0.43 3.58 8.43
C ALA A 107 0.14 3.02 7.12
N VAL A 108 1.28 2.32 7.18
CA VAL A 108 1.82 1.57 6.03
C VAL A 108 0.87 0.44 5.63
N ALA A 109 0.37 -0.36 6.58
CA ALA A 109 -0.58 -1.45 6.29
C ALA A 109 -1.88 -0.94 5.64
N LEU A 110 -2.41 0.21 6.07
CA LEU A 110 -3.57 0.84 5.43
C LEU A 110 -3.31 1.20 3.96
N ILE A 111 -2.10 1.71 3.64
CA ILE A 111 -1.71 1.99 2.25
C ILE A 111 -1.60 0.69 1.45
N PHE A 112 -0.98 -0.37 2.00
CA PHE A 112 -0.97 -1.69 1.36
C PHE A 112 -2.39 -2.18 1.08
N TRP A 113 -3.28 -2.08 2.07
CA TRP A 113 -4.66 -2.54 1.95
C TRP A 113 -5.43 -1.85 0.81
N SER A 114 -5.23 -0.55 0.59
CA SER A 114 -5.86 0.15 -0.56
C SER A 114 -5.39 -0.31 -1.94
N HIS A 115 -4.30 -1.07 -2.00
CA HIS A 115 -3.74 -1.62 -3.24
C HIS A 115 -3.78 -3.15 -3.27
N LEU A 116 -4.35 -3.79 -2.24
CA LEU A 116 -4.42 -5.23 -2.12
C LEU A 116 -5.53 -5.78 -3.02
N MET A 117 -5.13 -6.66 -3.92
CA MET A 117 -5.98 -7.36 -4.86
C MET A 117 -5.89 -8.87 -4.59
N CYS A 118 -6.91 -9.62 -5.00
CA CYS A 118 -6.94 -11.07 -4.88
C CYS A 118 -7.55 -11.66 -6.15
N ASP A 119 -6.85 -12.61 -6.79
CA ASP A 119 -7.36 -13.38 -7.91
C ASP A 119 -7.02 -14.88 -7.79
N GLU A 120 -7.74 -15.72 -8.52
CA GLU A 120 -7.61 -17.18 -8.44
C GLU A 120 -6.25 -17.72 -8.94
N GLN A 121 -5.53 -16.98 -9.77
CA GLN A 121 -4.28 -17.41 -10.41
C GLN A 121 -3.03 -17.01 -9.64
N ARG A 122 -3.01 -15.78 -9.11
CA ARG A 122 -1.85 -15.14 -8.44
C ARG A 122 -1.99 -15.13 -6.93
N GLY A 123 -3.18 -15.37 -6.40
CA GLY A 123 -3.48 -15.21 -4.98
C GLY A 123 -3.55 -13.72 -4.61
N SER A 124 -3.02 -13.37 -3.44
CA SER A 124 -2.99 -11.98 -2.95
C SER A 124 -1.81 -11.20 -3.53
N TYR A 125 -2.06 -10.01 -4.07
CA TYR A 125 -1.01 -9.18 -4.66
C TYR A 125 -1.28 -7.68 -4.49
N ILE A 126 -0.22 -6.89 -4.62
CA ILE A 126 -0.29 -5.43 -4.73
C ILE A 126 -0.13 -5.05 -6.19
N SER A 127 -1.00 -4.19 -6.69
CA SER A 127 -0.85 -3.55 -7.99
C SER A 127 -0.85 -2.03 -7.86
N ASP A 128 0.06 -1.38 -8.58
CA ASP A 128 0.12 0.07 -8.66
C ASP A 128 0.79 0.56 -9.94
N TYR A 129 0.74 1.87 -10.19
CA TYR A 129 1.32 2.51 -11.36
C TYR A 129 2.85 2.31 -11.45
N PRO A 130 3.41 1.99 -12.63
CA PRO A 130 4.79 1.56 -12.84
C PRO A 130 5.81 2.71 -12.87
N ASP A 131 5.64 3.74 -12.05
CA ASP A 131 6.59 4.86 -12.03
C ASP A 131 7.81 4.54 -11.17
N LYS A 132 9.01 4.82 -11.70
CA LYS A 132 10.29 4.58 -11.03
C LYS A 132 10.34 5.12 -9.59
N LYS A 133 9.82 6.33 -9.35
CA LYS A 133 9.81 6.93 -8.02
C LYS A 133 8.82 6.18 -7.13
N LYS A 134 7.64 5.84 -7.65
CA LYS A 134 6.63 5.09 -6.90
C LYS A 134 7.10 3.69 -6.50
N VAL A 135 7.66 2.92 -7.45
CA VAL A 135 8.20 1.58 -7.21
C VAL A 135 9.33 1.59 -6.18
N TYR A 136 10.20 2.61 -6.23
CA TYR A 136 11.24 2.78 -5.22
C TYR A 136 10.67 2.93 -3.79
N HIS A 137 9.55 3.65 -3.63
CA HIS A 137 8.90 3.79 -2.33
C HIS A 137 8.17 2.52 -1.91
N TRP A 138 7.56 1.77 -2.85
CA TRP A 138 7.00 0.44 -2.56
C TRP A 138 8.04 -0.52 -1.99
N ALA A 139 9.26 -0.53 -2.53
CA ALA A 139 10.35 -1.30 -1.94
C ALA A 139 10.62 -0.89 -0.48
N GLY A 140 10.62 0.41 -0.18
CA GLY A 140 10.75 0.90 1.20
C GLY A 140 9.61 0.42 2.11
N MET A 141 8.37 0.44 1.61
CA MET A 141 7.17 0.03 2.34
C MET A 141 7.19 -1.48 2.66
N LEU A 142 7.68 -2.32 1.73
CA LEU A 142 7.87 -3.75 1.96
C LEU A 142 8.85 -4.04 3.10
N ASP A 143 9.90 -3.22 3.27
CA ASP A 143 10.84 -3.37 4.41
C ASP A 143 10.13 -3.09 5.74
N VAL A 144 9.25 -2.10 5.79
CA VAL A 144 8.45 -1.79 6.99
C VAL A 144 7.50 -2.93 7.31
N LEU A 145 6.81 -3.46 6.30
CA LEU A 145 5.88 -4.59 6.45
C LEU A 145 6.60 -5.85 6.95
N ALA A 146 7.74 -6.19 6.37
CA ALA A 146 8.56 -7.32 6.79
C ALA A 146 9.00 -7.20 8.26
N ARG A 147 9.40 -5.99 8.70
CA ARG A 147 9.78 -5.73 10.09
C ARG A 147 8.60 -5.77 11.06
N ASP A 148 7.42 -5.30 10.63
CA ASP A 148 6.21 -5.37 11.44
C ASP A 148 5.80 -6.81 11.68
N TYR A 149 5.72 -7.59 10.61
CA TYR A 149 5.38 -9.01 10.66
C TYR A 149 6.40 -9.81 11.50
N ALA A 150 7.71 -9.61 11.27
CA ALA A 150 8.76 -10.26 12.08
C ALA A 150 8.70 -9.90 13.58
N SER A 151 8.16 -8.72 13.94
CA SER A 151 8.03 -8.30 15.33
C SER A 151 6.87 -8.96 16.08
N THR A 152 5.93 -9.55 15.33
CA THR A 152 4.74 -10.25 15.85
C THR A 152 4.84 -11.76 15.69
N HIS A 153 5.66 -12.25 14.74
CA HIS A 153 5.79 -13.66 14.39
C HIS A 153 7.27 -14.11 14.41
N GLN A 154 7.74 -14.62 15.55
CA GLN A 154 9.17 -14.95 15.76
C GLN A 154 9.67 -16.16 14.95
N GLU A 155 8.77 -17.02 14.44
CA GLU A 155 9.11 -18.26 13.74
C GLU A 155 9.06 -18.11 12.20
N SER A 156 8.49 -17.03 11.67
CA SER A 156 8.19 -16.86 10.23
C SER A 156 9.34 -16.28 9.41
N ARG A 157 10.51 -16.92 9.46
CA ARG A 157 11.71 -16.44 8.73
C ARG A 157 11.56 -16.47 7.21
N GLU A 158 10.82 -17.45 6.68
CA GLU A 158 10.64 -17.66 5.24
C GLU A 158 9.80 -16.53 4.64
N VAL A 159 8.65 -16.24 5.23
CA VAL A 159 7.77 -15.13 4.81
C VAL A 159 8.49 -13.78 4.84
N VAL A 160 9.27 -13.51 5.90
CA VAL A 160 10.08 -12.29 6.00
C VAL A 160 11.15 -12.25 4.91
N HIS A 161 11.74 -13.40 4.58
CA HIS A 161 12.72 -13.51 3.50
C HIS A 161 12.08 -13.21 2.13
N GLU A 162 10.89 -13.73 1.85
CA GLU A 162 10.16 -13.45 0.61
C GLU A 162 9.85 -11.96 0.43
N LEU A 163 9.41 -11.26 1.48
CA LEU A 163 9.23 -9.81 1.43
C LEU A 163 10.55 -9.06 1.17
N CYS A 164 11.65 -9.52 1.76
CA CYS A 164 12.97 -8.96 1.49
C CYS A 164 13.43 -9.19 0.04
N MET A 165 13.10 -10.34 -0.54
CA MET A 165 13.37 -10.67 -1.93
C MET A 165 12.53 -9.79 -2.87
N ALA A 166 11.24 -9.63 -2.61
CA ALA A 166 10.36 -8.72 -3.35
C ALA A 166 10.89 -7.28 -3.31
N ARG A 167 11.29 -6.78 -2.13
CA ARG A 167 11.95 -5.47 -1.98
C ARG A 167 13.19 -5.35 -2.87
N ASN A 168 14.09 -6.34 -2.81
CA ASN A 168 15.35 -6.29 -3.56
C ASN A 168 15.08 -6.30 -5.06
N ARG A 169 14.17 -7.16 -5.52
CA ARG A 169 13.71 -7.20 -6.91
C ARG A 169 13.27 -5.82 -7.39
N LEU A 170 12.34 -5.17 -6.68
CA LEU A 170 11.87 -3.83 -7.08
C LEU A 170 13.01 -2.79 -7.16
N ARG A 171 13.97 -2.84 -6.23
CA ARG A 171 15.13 -1.93 -6.25
C ARG A 171 16.05 -2.19 -7.44
N ASP A 172 16.28 -3.47 -7.75
CA ASP A 172 17.13 -3.87 -8.86
C ASP A 172 16.46 -3.50 -10.19
N GLU A 173 15.15 -3.73 -10.34
CA GLU A 173 14.38 -3.35 -11.52
C GLU A 173 14.40 -1.82 -11.75
N VAL A 174 14.25 -1.03 -10.69
CA VAL A 174 14.42 0.45 -10.73
C VAL A 174 15.83 0.86 -11.15
N THR A 175 16.86 0.13 -10.72
CA THR A 175 18.26 0.40 -11.05
C THR A 175 18.58 0.04 -12.51
N GLN A 176 17.96 -1.02 -13.01
CA GLN A 176 18.06 -1.47 -14.40
C GLN A 176 17.26 -0.60 -15.36
N GLY A 177 16.38 0.28 -14.85
CA GLY A 177 15.57 1.17 -15.68
C GLY A 177 14.36 0.49 -16.30
N ILE A 178 13.87 -0.60 -15.69
CA ILE A 178 12.65 -1.30 -16.13
C ILE A 178 11.43 -0.38 -16.00
N TYR A 179 11.37 0.40 -14.92
CA TYR A 179 10.29 1.35 -14.69
C TYR A 179 10.64 2.73 -15.26
N PRO A 180 9.76 3.33 -16.09
CA PRO A 180 9.96 4.68 -16.60
C PRO A 180 9.91 5.72 -15.49
N ASP A 181 10.57 6.87 -15.70
CA ASP A 181 10.26 8.08 -14.95
C ASP A 181 9.15 8.81 -15.70
N LEU A 182 7.94 8.82 -15.13
CA LEU A 182 6.76 9.39 -15.78
C LEU A 182 6.63 10.91 -15.55
N GLU A 183 7.68 11.52 -14.99
CA GLU A 183 7.81 12.96 -14.79
C GLU A 183 6.64 13.62 -14.03
N PHE A 184 6.02 12.87 -13.11
CA PHE A 184 4.94 13.43 -12.29
C PHE A 184 5.41 14.67 -11.55
N PRO A 185 4.62 15.77 -11.56
CA PRO A 185 4.97 16.97 -10.84
C PRO A 185 5.01 16.67 -9.35
N ILE A 186 6.21 16.71 -8.77
CA ILE A 186 6.41 16.57 -7.34
C ILE A 186 6.07 17.92 -6.69
N PRO A 187 5.12 17.97 -5.75
CA PRO A 187 4.77 19.21 -5.08
C PRO A 187 6.00 19.74 -4.31
N SER A 188 6.10 21.06 -4.25
CA SER A 188 7.05 21.75 -3.40
C SER A 188 6.83 21.39 -1.92
N VAL A 189 7.84 21.68 -1.09
CA VAL A 189 7.77 21.44 0.36
C VAL A 189 6.60 22.20 1.00
N GLU A 190 6.31 23.43 0.54
CA GLU A 190 5.22 24.24 1.07
C GLU A 190 3.86 23.69 0.65
N GLU A 191 3.68 23.31 -0.61
CA GLU A 191 2.46 22.64 -1.09
C GLU A 191 2.19 21.35 -0.31
N PHE A 192 3.23 20.54 -0.09
CA PHE A 192 3.10 19.31 0.70
C PHE A 192 2.73 19.59 2.15
N LYS A 193 3.37 20.57 2.81
CA LYS A 193 3.05 20.96 4.20
C LYS A 193 1.62 21.46 4.33
N ASN A 194 1.19 22.30 3.40
CA ASN A 194 -0.19 22.81 3.34
C ASN A 194 -1.18 21.65 3.15
N TYR A 195 -0.89 20.74 2.23
CA TYR A 195 -1.69 19.55 2.00
C TYR A 195 -1.79 18.66 3.25
N MET A 196 -0.66 18.46 3.94
CA MET A 196 -0.58 17.66 5.18
C MET A 196 -0.99 18.43 6.43
N ASN A 197 -1.51 19.66 6.33
CA ASN A 197 -1.88 20.52 7.46
C ASN A 197 -0.77 20.60 8.55
N ILE A 198 0.50 20.57 8.15
CA ILE A 198 1.64 20.64 9.08
C ILE A 198 1.98 22.11 9.30
N GLN A 199 1.69 22.62 10.49
CA GLN A 199 2.10 23.98 10.86
C GLN A 199 3.62 24.06 11.01
N VAL A 200 4.21 25.11 10.44
CA VAL A 200 5.60 25.48 10.67
C VAL A 200 5.64 26.19 12.02
N CYS A 201 6.18 25.52 13.04
CA CYS A 201 6.65 26.18 14.25
C CYS A 201 8.05 26.74 14.02
#